data_AF-A0A1P8WP62-F1
#
_entry.id   AF-A0A1P8WP62-F1
#
_cell.length_a   1.000
_cell.length_b   1.000
_cell.length_c   1.000
_cell.angle_alpha   90.00
_cell.angle_beta   90.00
_cell.angle_gamma   90.00
#
_symmetry.space_group_name_H-M   'P 1'
#
loop_
_entity.id
_entity.type
_entity.pdbx_description
1 polymer ?
#
loop_
_entity_poly.entity_id
_entity_poly.type
_entity_poly.pdbx_seq_one_letter_code
_entity_poly.pdbx_strand_id
1 'polypeptide(L)'
;MADIAEIHELLESVRVTLASTMNPDREELERLHNELDSEIRAANKRLRECDALLAEGHRSEAIQLAEQEPNLLEVVSILDFPELAEWNDFVAEIGITVTPELQIDIATDLNGAYSEDAPLERLLRKFRVMSLGRAPLRSRIDLLRQIAKRDLATVYWQEDLKSYEQARIRQLADESRDAVKNRDIATVRRLSDEIHNKPWAVKPDRRIVERLDKLMEQVRRMDAVRVVNKLTEQLRAAKENGNGSLARDLASQWEAAAAKCDQTSDAFQEAKDEAAPMFRWIRQLGEKEEEEREFANEVKKFQKVLRSPSSTMPDIYRLYDRLEEYEDFEIPDAVLSKYEARIADFEKQQNKKKMMTIGGVAVGVLLVLVIAWIVIF
;
A
#
# COMPACT_ATOMS: atom_id res chain seq x y z
N MET A 1 41.20 -18.44 -12.24
CA MET A 1 41.02 -17.10 -12.80
C MET A 1 42.40 -16.53 -12.93
N ALA A 2 42.73 -16.16 -14.16
CA ALA A 2 43.93 -15.41 -14.53
C ALA A 2 43.96 -14.05 -13.81
N ASP A 3 45.14 -13.44 -13.69
CA ASP A 3 45.23 -12.07 -13.16
C ASP A 3 44.57 -11.08 -14.14
N ILE A 4 44.18 -9.90 -13.64
CA ILE A 4 43.52 -8.85 -14.44
C ILE A 4 44.33 -8.48 -15.69
N ALA A 5 45.65 -8.43 -15.58
CA ALA A 5 46.53 -8.15 -16.71
C ALA A 5 46.45 -9.23 -17.81
N GLU A 6 46.40 -10.50 -17.41
CA GLU A 6 46.29 -11.65 -18.32
C GLU A 6 44.92 -11.68 -19.00
N ILE A 7 43.84 -11.36 -18.27
CA ILE A 7 42.48 -11.25 -18.85
C ILE A 7 42.42 -10.12 -19.87
N HIS A 8 43.06 -8.97 -19.61
CA HIS A 8 43.15 -7.89 -20.59
C HIS A 8 43.92 -8.30 -21.85
N GLU A 9 45.04 -9.01 -21.71
CA GLU A 9 45.83 -9.50 -22.85
C GLU A 9 45.03 -10.52 -23.69
N LEU A 10 44.27 -11.39 -23.03
CA LEU A 10 43.35 -12.32 -23.68
C LEU A 10 42.28 -11.58 -24.48
N LEU A 11 41.62 -10.56 -23.90
CA LEU A 11 40.58 -9.80 -24.60
C LEU A 11 41.12 -8.97 -25.77
N GLU A 12 42.32 -8.41 -25.64
CA GLU A 12 42.97 -7.74 -26.76
C GLU A 12 43.31 -8.73 -27.88
N SER A 13 43.76 -9.94 -27.54
CA SER A 13 43.99 -11.00 -28.52
C SER A 13 42.69 -11.41 -29.24
N VAL A 14 41.59 -11.54 -28.51
CA VAL A 14 40.24 -11.78 -29.08
C VAL A 14 39.83 -10.65 -30.04
N ARG A 15 40.01 -9.39 -29.65
CA ARG A 15 39.69 -8.22 -30.49
C ARG A 15 40.54 -8.15 -31.75
N VAL A 16 41.84 -8.43 -31.63
CA VAL A 16 42.76 -8.47 -32.78
C VAL A 16 42.34 -9.57 -33.75
N THR A 17 41.92 -10.74 -33.24
CA THR A 17 41.40 -11.83 -34.07
C THR A 17 40.12 -11.44 -34.80
N LEU A 18 39.17 -10.78 -34.13
CA LEU A 18 37.93 -10.28 -34.76
C LEU A 18 38.20 -9.20 -35.82
N ALA A 19 39.14 -8.29 -35.56
CA ALA A 19 39.48 -7.21 -36.49
C ALA A 19 40.32 -7.67 -37.69
N SER A 20 40.95 -8.85 -37.61
CA SER A 20 41.84 -9.36 -38.64
C SER A 20 41.05 -9.92 -39.82
N THR A 21 41.37 -9.45 -41.03
CA THR A 21 40.75 -9.93 -42.28
C THR A 21 41.30 -11.30 -42.77
N MET A 22 42.32 -11.83 -42.08
CA MET A 22 42.88 -13.15 -42.34
C MET A 22 42.10 -14.18 -41.53
N ASN A 23 41.72 -15.32 -42.15
CA ASN A 23 41.17 -16.46 -41.42
C ASN A 23 42.18 -16.89 -40.34
N PRO A 24 41.87 -16.73 -39.05
CA PRO A 24 42.76 -17.16 -37.98
C PRO A 24 42.95 -18.67 -38.04
N ASP A 25 44.13 -19.14 -37.59
CA ASP A 25 44.38 -20.56 -37.44
C ASP A 25 43.36 -21.16 -36.46
N ARG A 26 42.79 -22.32 -36.81
CA ARG A 26 41.72 -22.95 -36.03
C ARG A 26 42.19 -23.31 -34.63
N GLU A 27 43.44 -23.76 -34.50
CA GLU A 27 44.03 -24.12 -33.21
C GLU A 27 44.13 -22.89 -32.29
N GLU A 28 44.49 -21.73 -32.84
CA GLU A 28 44.61 -20.48 -32.09
C GLU A 28 43.24 -19.94 -31.66
N LEU A 29 42.25 -20.05 -32.53
CA LEU A 29 40.87 -19.68 -32.23
C LEU A 29 40.28 -20.56 -31.11
N GLU A 30 40.48 -21.88 -31.20
CA GLU A 30 40.04 -22.83 -30.16
C GLU A 30 40.75 -22.55 -28.83
N ARG A 31 42.05 -22.19 -28.85
CA ARG A 31 42.80 -21.79 -27.66
C ARG A 31 42.22 -20.55 -26.98
N LEU A 32 42.08 -19.44 -27.72
CA LEU A 32 41.54 -18.18 -27.20
C LEU A 32 40.10 -18.35 -26.69
N HIS A 33 39.28 -19.11 -27.42
CA HIS A 33 37.91 -19.39 -27.01
C HIS A 33 37.86 -20.18 -25.70
N ASN A 34 38.68 -21.23 -25.56
CA ASN A 34 38.72 -22.04 -24.34
C ASN A 34 39.23 -21.26 -23.13
N GLU A 35 40.22 -20.38 -23.33
CA GLU A 35 40.71 -19.48 -22.27
C GLU A 35 39.61 -18.50 -21.83
N LEU A 36 38.89 -17.89 -22.78
CA LEU A 36 37.78 -16.98 -22.46
C LEU A 36 36.60 -17.70 -21.78
N ASP A 37 36.19 -18.86 -22.30
CA ASP A 37 35.13 -19.70 -21.71
C ASP A 37 35.47 -20.10 -20.27
N SER A 38 36.72 -20.48 -20.02
CA SER A 38 37.21 -20.84 -18.68
C SER A 38 37.10 -19.66 -17.70
N GLU A 39 37.51 -18.45 -18.11
CA GLU A 39 37.44 -17.26 -17.26
C GLU A 39 35.98 -16.84 -16.97
N ILE A 40 35.10 -16.88 -17.97
CA ILE A 40 33.67 -16.59 -17.77
C ILE A 40 33.03 -17.62 -16.83
N ARG A 41 33.33 -18.91 -17.01
CA ARG A 41 32.81 -19.97 -16.11
C ARG A 41 33.32 -19.81 -14.69
N ALA A 42 34.59 -19.44 -14.52
CA ALA A 42 35.18 -19.22 -13.20
C ALA A 42 34.55 -18.01 -12.50
N ALA A 43 34.35 -16.89 -13.21
CA ALA A 43 33.65 -15.72 -12.69
C ALA A 43 32.20 -16.06 -12.29
N ASN A 44 31.45 -16.74 -13.17
CA ASN A 44 30.07 -17.18 -12.91
C ASN A 44 29.95 -18.17 -11.75
N LYS A 45 30.96 -19.02 -11.53
CA LYS A 45 30.98 -19.91 -10.36
C LYS A 45 31.09 -19.09 -9.07
N ARG A 46 32.04 -18.15 -9.02
CA ARG A 46 32.29 -17.32 -7.84
C ARG A 46 31.13 -16.35 -7.57
N LEU A 47 30.46 -15.84 -8.61
CA LEU A 47 29.23 -15.06 -8.47
C LEU A 47 28.12 -15.86 -7.78
N ARG A 48 27.87 -17.10 -8.21
CA ARG A 48 26.87 -17.98 -7.57
C ARG A 48 27.20 -18.31 -6.12
N GLU A 49 28.48 -18.49 -5.80
CA GLU A 49 28.90 -18.69 -4.41
C GLU A 49 28.65 -17.43 -3.55
N CYS A 50 28.90 -16.23 -4.10
CA CYS A 50 28.56 -14.98 -3.42
C CYS A 50 27.04 -14.80 -3.26
N ASP A 51 26.25 -15.15 -4.27
CA ASP A 51 24.78 -15.07 -4.24
C ASP A 51 24.19 -15.99 -3.16
N ALA A 52 24.69 -17.24 -3.07
CA ALA A 52 24.30 -18.18 -2.02
C ALA A 52 24.58 -17.62 -0.62
N LEU A 53 25.75 -17.04 -0.40
CA LEU A 53 26.11 -16.40 0.87
C LEU A 53 25.21 -15.18 1.18
N LEU A 54 24.82 -14.40 0.17
CA LEU A 54 23.88 -13.28 0.36
C LEU A 54 22.47 -13.78 0.71
N ALA A 55 21.99 -14.83 0.06
CA ALA A 55 20.70 -15.45 0.35
C ALA A 55 20.63 -16.02 1.79
N GLU A 56 21.75 -16.52 2.31
CA GLU A 56 21.88 -17.00 3.69
C GLU A 56 22.12 -15.88 4.72
N GLY A 57 22.27 -14.62 4.28
CA GLY A 57 22.51 -13.46 5.13
C GLY A 57 23.98 -13.27 5.56
N HIS A 58 24.90 -14.08 5.03
CA HIS A 58 26.35 -14.04 5.28
C HIS A 58 27.05 -12.95 4.44
N ARG A 59 26.61 -11.70 4.60
CA ARG A 59 27.03 -10.56 3.79
C ARG A 59 28.55 -10.30 3.80
N SER A 60 29.18 -10.33 4.97
CA SER A 60 30.62 -10.06 5.09
C SER A 60 31.47 -11.13 4.39
N GLU A 61 31.02 -12.38 4.42
CA GLU A 61 31.69 -13.51 3.77
C GLU A 61 31.52 -13.44 2.25
N ALA A 62 30.33 -13.09 1.76
CA ALA A 62 30.10 -12.83 0.33
C ALA A 62 31.01 -11.72 -0.21
N ILE A 63 31.17 -10.63 0.56
CA ILE A 63 32.07 -9.53 0.21
C ILE A 63 33.54 -9.98 0.20
N GLN A 64 33.98 -10.67 1.25
CA GLN A 64 35.35 -11.17 1.34
C GLN A 64 35.64 -12.15 0.19
N LEU A 65 34.69 -13.04 -0.10
CA LEU A 65 34.79 -13.97 -1.23
C LEU A 65 34.84 -13.23 -2.55
N ALA A 66 34.18 -12.09 -2.74
CA ALA A 66 34.30 -11.28 -3.95
C ALA A 66 35.62 -10.50 -4.05
N GLU A 67 36.25 -10.21 -2.91
CA GLU A 67 37.48 -9.39 -2.82
C GLU A 67 38.79 -10.17 -2.93
N GLN A 68 38.78 -11.50 -2.78
CA GLN A 68 39.98 -12.31 -3.02
C GLN A 68 40.56 -12.03 -4.42
N GLU A 69 41.88 -12.02 -4.57
CA GLU A 69 42.49 -11.72 -5.87
C GLU A 69 42.25 -12.86 -6.88
N PRO A 70 41.95 -12.54 -8.15
CA PRO A 70 41.62 -11.20 -8.69
C PRO A 70 40.21 -10.75 -8.25
N ASN A 71 40.02 -9.43 -8.07
CA ASN A 71 38.74 -8.89 -7.59
C ASN A 71 37.60 -9.27 -8.54
N LEU A 72 36.57 -9.96 -8.02
CA LEU A 72 35.53 -10.56 -8.86
C LEU A 72 34.74 -9.52 -9.66
N LEU A 73 34.38 -8.39 -9.06
CA LEU A 73 33.60 -7.36 -9.76
C LEU A 73 34.42 -6.66 -10.85
N GLU A 74 35.74 -6.57 -10.66
CA GLU A 74 36.66 -6.06 -11.68
C GLU A 74 36.77 -7.04 -12.84
N VAL A 75 36.98 -8.34 -12.56
CA VAL A 75 36.98 -9.41 -13.57
C VAL A 75 35.68 -9.41 -14.37
N VAL A 76 34.52 -9.37 -13.70
CA VAL A 76 33.21 -9.32 -14.36
C VAL A 76 33.08 -8.07 -15.24
N SER A 77 33.56 -6.91 -14.80
CA SER A 77 33.50 -5.69 -15.62
C SER A 77 34.40 -5.72 -16.85
N ILE A 78 35.46 -6.52 -16.83
CA ILE A 78 36.38 -6.71 -17.96
C ILE A 78 35.78 -7.71 -18.94
N LEU A 79 35.23 -8.82 -18.43
CA LEU A 79 34.58 -9.86 -19.22
C LEU A 79 33.22 -9.41 -19.81
N ASP A 80 32.61 -8.36 -19.28
CA ASP A 80 31.42 -7.70 -19.84
C ASP A 80 31.83 -6.69 -20.95
N PHE A 81 32.29 -7.21 -22.09
CA PHE A 81 32.71 -6.42 -23.24
C PHE A 81 31.75 -6.56 -24.43
N PRO A 82 31.55 -5.49 -25.23
CA PRO A 82 30.53 -5.47 -26.27
C PRO A 82 30.83 -6.44 -27.43
N GLU A 83 32.11 -6.72 -27.69
CA GLU A 83 32.53 -7.63 -28.77
C GLU A 83 32.27 -9.12 -28.43
N LEU A 84 31.78 -9.46 -27.23
CA LEU A 84 31.51 -10.86 -26.84
C LEU A 84 30.40 -11.50 -27.68
N ALA A 85 29.39 -10.73 -28.07
CA ALA A 85 28.32 -11.21 -28.93
C ALA A 85 28.85 -11.56 -30.33
N GLU A 86 29.66 -10.67 -30.89
CA GLU A 86 30.31 -10.87 -32.20
C GLU A 86 31.28 -12.05 -32.17
N TRP A 87 32.04 -12.22 -31.08
CA TRP A 87 32.88 -13.40 -30.86
C TRP A 87 32.06 -14.69 -30.82
N ASN A 88 30.95 -14.71 -30.09
CA ASN A 88 30.08 -15.88 -29.99
C ASN A 88 29.44 -16.24 -31.34
N ASP A 89 29.02 -15.25 -32.13
CA ASP A 89 28.52 -15.47 -33.49
C ASP A 89 29.61 -16.07 -34.39
N PHE A 90 30.83 -15.53 -34.32
CA PHE A 90 31.97 -15.99 -35.11
C PHE A 90 32.38 -17.44 -34.77
N VAL A 91 32.50 -17.79 -33.49
CA VAL A 91 32.85 -19.16 -33.09
C VAL A 91 31.72 -20.16 -33.37
N ALA A 92 30.46 -19.72 -33.32
CA ALA A 92 29.31 -20.55 -33.69
C ALA A 92 29.29 -20.87 -35.19
N GLU A 93 29.64 -19.92 -36.06
CA GLU A 93 29.75 -20.14 -37.52
C GLU A 93 30.81 -21.21 -37.86
N ILE A 94 31.87 -21.30 -37.05
CA ILE A 94 32.97 -22.26 -37.22
C ILE A 94 32.69 -23.61 -36.51
N GLY A 95 31.56 -23.71 -35.79
CA GLY A 95 31.10 -24.94 -35.14
C GLY A 95 31.65 -25.19 -33.74
N ILE A 96 32.16 -24.15 -33.06
CA ILE A 96 32.58 -24.20 -31.66
C ILE A 96 31.40 -23.81 -30.78
N THR A 97 31.27 -24.45 -29.61
CA THR A 97 30.22 -24.13 -28.65
C THR A 97 30.44 -22.75 -28.06
N VAL A 98 29.44 -21.87 -28.13
CA VAL A 98 29.55 -20.50 -27.59
C VAL A 98 29.80 -20.46 -26.07
N THR A 99 30.41 -19.37 -25.62
CA THR A 99 30.65 -19.12 -24.19
C THR A 99 29.32 -18.91 -23.44
N PRO A 100 29.24 -19.29 -22.14
CA PRO A 100 28.04 -19.05 -21.35
C PRO A 100 27.84 -17.56 -21.07
N GLU A 101 26.59 -17.14 -20.84
CA GLU A 101 26.29 -15.76 -20.45
C GLU A 101 26.87 -15.42 -19.07
N LEU A 102 27.44 -14.22 -18.93
CA LEU A 102 27.95 -13.69 -17.68
C LEU A 102 26.78 -13.27 -16.78
N GLN A 103 26.81 -13.65 -15.50
CA GLN A 103 25.70 -13.43 -14.56
C GLN A 103 25.68 -12.02 -13.97
N ILE A 104 25.42 -11.02 -14.83
CA ILE A 104 25.44 -9.59 -14.49
C ILE A 104 24.43 -9.22 -13.39
N ASP A 105 23.28 -9.90 -13.34
CA ASP A 105 22.25 -9.65 -12.33
C ASP A 105 22.80 -9.94 -10.92
N ILE A 106 23.46 -11.08 -10.74
CA ILE A 106 24.10 -11.45 -9.47
C ILE A 106 25.21 -10.45 -9.11
N ALA A 107 26.01 -10.01 -10.09
CA ALA A 107 27.02 -8.99 -9.86
C ALA A 107 26.40 -7.66 -9.41
N THR A 108 25.21 -7.33 -9.91
CA THR A 108 24.44 -6.13 -9.52
C THR A 108 23.90 -6.23 -8.10
N ASP A 109 23.35 -7.38 -7.72
CA ASP A 109 22.85 -7.65 -6.37
C ASP A 109 23.98 -7.66 -5.34
N LEU A 110 25.09 -8.32 -5.68
CA LEU A 110 26.33 -8.28 -4.92
C LEU A 110 26.84 -6.84 -4.77
N ASN A 111 26.75 -6.02 -5.81
CA ASN A 111 27.10 -4.60 -5.76
C ASN A 111 26.17 -3.79 -4.81
N GLY A 112 24.88 -4.16 -4.75
CA GLY A 112 23.91 -3.62 -3.80
C GLY A 112 24.29 -3.93 -2.35
N ALA A 113 24.80 -5.14 -2.11
CA ALA A 113 25.32 -5.58 -0.82
C ALA A 113 26.57 -4.81 -0.36
N TYR A 114 27.12 -3.85 -1.10
CA TYR A 114 28.26 -3.01 -0.64
C TYR A 114 27.87 -1.72 0.11
N SER A 115 26.58 -1.44 0.34
CA SER A 115 26.15 -0.14 0.90
C SER A 115 26.10 -0.11 2.44
N GLU A 116 27.02 0.63 3.07
CA GLU A 116 26.82 1.72 4.07
C GLU A 116 28.16 2.23 4.67
N ASP A 117 29.24 1.42 4.69
CA ASP A 117 30.54 1.76 5.32
C ASP A 117 31.77 1.71 4.39
N ALA A 118 31.61 1.91 3.07
CA ALA A 118 32.74 1.86 2.13
C ALA A 118 33.74 3.04 2.32
N PRO A 119 35.07 2.77 2.39
CA PRO A 119 36.10 3.82 2.40
C PRO A 119 36.04 4.73 1.16
N LEU A 120 36.39 6.01 1.31
CA LEU A 120 36.30 7.02 0.23
C LEU A 120 37.05 6.60 -1.05
N GLU A 121 38.25 6.04 -0.92
CA GLU A 121 39.05 5.54 -2.05
C GLU A 121 38.32 4.50 -2.91
N ARG A 122 37.49 3.67 -2.27
CA ARG A 122 36.67 2.66 -2.96
C ARG A 122 35.57 3.31 -3.80
N LEU A 123 34.92 4.35 -3.26
CA LEU A 123 33.91 5.10 -4.00
C LEU A 123 34.53 5.84 -5.20
N LEU A 124 35.72 6.40 -5.03
CA LEU A 124 36.46 7.06 -6.10
C LEU A 124 36.86 6.08 -7.22
N ARG A 125 37.37 4.90 -6.86
CA ARG A 125 37.69 3.84 -7.84
C ARG A 125 36.45 3.43 -8.62
N LYS A 126 35.34 3.18 -7.92
CA LYS A 126 34.05 2.83 -8.54
C LYS A 126 33.53 3.94 -9.46
N PHE A 127 33.66 5.21 -9.06
CA PHE A 127 33.23 6.34 -9.88
C PHE A 127 34.07 6.46 -11.16
N ARG A 128 35.38 6.19 -11.07
CA ARG A 128 36.27 6.14 -12.24
C ARG A 128 35.83 5.04 -13.22
N VAL A 129 35.59 3.83 -12.73
CA VAL A 129 35.12 2.70 -13.56
C VAL A 129 33.80 3.04 -14.24
N MET A 130 32.80 3.52 -13.49
CA MET A 130 31.50 3.90 -14.05
C MET A 130 31.58 5.03 -15.08
N SER A 131 32.51 5.96 -14.89
CA SER A 131 32.70 7.08 -15.82
C SER A 131 33.36 6.64 -17.11
N LEU A 132 34.36 5.75 -17.03
CA LEU A 132 35.04 5.18 -18.20
C LEU A 132 34.11 4.24 -18.99
N GLY A 133 33.38 3.37 -18.30
CA GLY A 133 32.38 2.47 -18.87
C GLY A 133 31.06 3.16 -19.29
N ARG A 134 30.99 4.49 -19.21
CA ARG A 134 29.82 5.30 -19.62
C ARG A 134 28.49 4.84 -18.99
N ALA A 135 28.53 4.39 -17.74
CA ALA A 135 27.35 3.95 -17.01
C ALA A 135 26.25 5.04 -17.00
N PRO A 136 24.96 4.66 -16.83
CA PRO A 136 23.85 5.59 -16.80
C PRO A 136 24.12 6.77 -15.86
N LEU A 137 23.78 7.98 -16.31
CA LEU A 137 24.13 9.21 -15.61
C LEU A 137 23.53 9.26 -14.20
N ARG A 138 22.32 8.72 -14.03
CA ARG A 138 21.66 8.55 -12.73
C ARG A 138 22.53 7.78 -11.73
N SER A 139 23.08 6.64 -12.15
CA SER A 139 23.91 5.78 -11.30
C SER A 139 25.21 6.48 -10.91
N ARG A 140 25.81 7.24 -11.84
CA ARG A 140 26.99 8.06 -11.55
C ARG A 140 26.70 9.20 -10.57
N ILE A 141 25.55 9.88 -10.70
CA ILE A 141 25.11 10.93 -9.77
C ILE A 141 24.90 10.37 -8.36
N ASP A 142 24.23 9.23 -8.24
CA ASP A 142 23.97 8.62 -6.93
C ASP A 142 25.30 8.27 -6.20
N LEU A 143 26.33 7.83 -6.94
CA LEU A 143 27.67 7.60 -6.37
C LEU A 143 28.40 8.91 -6.05
N LEU A 144 28.31 9.92 -6.92
CA LEU A 144 28.93 11.22 -6.72
C LEU A 144 28.36 11.95 -5.48
N ARG A 145 27.06 11.81 -5.22
CA ARG A 145 26.43 12.30 -3.97
C ARG A 145 27.04 11.64 -2.73
N GLN A 146 27.34 10.34 -2.79
CA GLN A 146 27.97 9.63 -1.68
C GLN A 146 29.42 10.08 -1.45
N ILE A 147 30.16 10.33 -2.53
CA ILE A 147 31.52 10.88 -2.48
C ILE A 147 31.48 12.28 -1.85
N ALA A 148 30.65 13.17 -2.39
CA ALA A 148 30.52 14.55 -1.92
C ALA A 148 30.05 14.66 -0.46
N LYS A 149 29.27 13.69 0.03
CA LYS A 149 28.84 13.62 1.44
C LYS A 149 29.98 13.21 2.38
N ARG A 150 30.92 12.36 1.92
CA ARG A 150 32.05 11.87 2.71
C ARG A 150 33.25 12.80 2.67
N ASP A 151 33.49 13.47 1.54
CA ASP A 151 34.57 14.42 1.36
C ASP A 151 34.03 15.86 1.25
N LEU A 152 33.67 16.42 2.41
CA LEU A 152 33.11 17.78 2.51
C LEU A 152 34.17 18.88 2.35
N ALA A 153 35.47 18.55 2.52
CA ALA A 153 36.56 19.51 2.39
C ALA A 153 36.80 19.92 0.93
N THR A 154 36.39 19.05 0.01
CA THR A 154 36.67 19.18 -1.40
C THR A 154 35.52 19.83 -2.17
N VAL A 155 35.74 21.06 -2.64
CA VAL A 155 34.71 21.88 -3.31
C VAL A 155 34.37 21.36 -4.72
N TYR A 156 35.32 20.76 -5.44
CA TYR A 156 35.11 20.35 -6.83
C TYR A 156 34.06 19.23 -6.98
N TRP A 157 33.86 18.37 -5.96
CA TRP A 157 32.79 17.36 -5.99
C TRP A 157 31.39 17.96 -6.07
N GLN A 158 31.19 19.11 -5.43
CA GLN A 158 29.91 19.82 -5.48
C GLN A 158 29.69 20.50 -6.83
N GLU A 159 30.77 20.98 -7.47
CA GLU A 159 30.71 21.56 -8.82
C GLU A 159 30.44 20.49 -9.88
N ASP A 160 31.13 19.35 -9.79
CA ASP A 160 30.91 18.19 -10.64
C ASP A 160 29.48 17.65 -10.48
N LEU A 161 28.98 17.55 -9.25
CA LEU A 161 27.62 17.11 -8.98
C LEU A 161 26.60 18.03 -9.67
N LYS A 162 26.80 19.35 -9.59
CA LYS A 162 25.92 20.31 -10.30
C LYS A 162 25.97 20.12 -11.80
N SER A 163 27.15 19.90 -12.38
CA SER A 163 27.32 19.66 -13.82
C SER A 163 26.61 18.38 -14.28
N TYR A 164 26.78 17.29 -13.52
CA TYR A 164 26.12 16.01 -13.80
C TYR A 164 24.60 16.11 -13.66
N GLU A 165 24.12 16.76 -12.60
CA GLU A 165 22.68 16.97 -12.40
C GLU A 165 22.06 17.83 -13.50
N GLN A 166 22.74 18.87 -13.97
CA GLN A 166 22.29 19.66 -15.13
C GLN A 166 22.16 18.80 -16.39
N ALA A 167 23.12 17.91 -16.65
CA ALA A 167 23.05 16.98 -17.77
C ALA A 167 21.88 15.99 -17.58
N ARG A 168 21.64 15.50 -16.35
CA ARG A 168 20.51 14.60 -16.07
C ARG A 168 19.17 15.29 -16.22
N ILE A 169 19.05 16.54 -15.81
CA ILE A 169 17.82 17.34 -16.01
C ILE A 169 17.48 17.46 -17.50
N ARG A 170 18.48 17.62 -18.38
CA ARG A 170 18.26 17.60 -19.83
C ARG A 170 17.79 16.23 -20.32
N GLN A 171 18.42 15.14 -19.86
CA GLN A 171 17.97 13.78 -20.18
C GLN A 171 16.53 13.52 -19.71
N LEU A 172 16.17 13.95 -18.50
CA LEU A 172 14.81 13.85 -17.97
C LEU A 172 13.82 14.65 -18.83
N ALA A 173 14.22 15.79 -19.39
CA ALA A 173 13.38 16.57 -20.29
C ALA A 173 13.02 15.79 -21.56
N ASP A 174 14.01 15.14 -22.17
CA ASP A 174 13.83 14.35 -23.38
C ASP A 174 13.10 13.03 -23.10
N GLU A 175 13.50 12.28 -22.06
CA GLU A 175 12.80 11.07 -21.58
C GLU A 175 11.32 11.39 -21.26
N SER A 176 11.05 12.54 -20.63
CA SER A 176 9.66 12.94 -20.35
C SER A 176 8.87 13.16 -21.64
N ARG A 177 9.45 13.83 -22.65
CA ARG A 177 8.78 14.14 -23.92
C ARG A 177 8.41 12.85 -24.65
N ASP A 178 9.33 11.90 -24.69
CA ASP A 178 9.13 10.60 -25.34
C ASP A 178 8.10 9.75 -24.58
N ALA A 179 8.17 9.72 -23.25
CA ALA A 179 7.19 9.02 -22.42
C ALA A 179 5.78 9.60 -22.57
N VAL A 180 5.64 10.94 -22.65
CA VAL A 180 4.35 11.60 -22.95
C VAL A 180 3.83 11.17 -24.32
N LYS A 181 4.69 11.26 -25.35
CA LYS A 181 4.32 10.95 -26.74
C LYS A 181 3.85 9.50 -26.88
N ASN A 182 4.55 8.58 -26.22
CA ASN A 182 4.27 7.15 -26.28
C ASN A 182 3.22 6.69 -25.25
N ARG A 183 2.70 7.59 -24.41
CA ARG A 183 1.79 7.28 -23.30
C ARG A 183 2.33 6.22 -22.34
N ASP A 184 3.64 6.20 -22.13
CA ASP A 184 4.32 5.26 -21.23
C ASP A 184 4.18 5.71 -19.77
N ILE A 185 3.11 5.26 -19.13
CA ILE A 185 2.77 5.62 -17.74
C ILE A 185 3.83 5.13 -16.75
N ALA A 186 4.46 3.98 -17.00
CA ALA A 186 5.48 3.42 -16.12
C ALA A 186 6.70 4.34 -16.09
N THR A 187 7.15 4.79 -17.26
CA THR A 187 8.25 5.75 -17.37
C THR A 187 7.87 7.11 -16.77
N VAL A 188 6.66 7.64 -17.03
CA VAL A 188 6.20 8.91 -16.42
C VAL A 188 6.25 8.86 -14.89
N ARG A 189 5.80 7.75 -14.28
CA ARG A 189 5.86 7.55 -12.82
C ARG A 189 7.29 7.55 -12.31
N ARG A 190 8.17 6.76 -12.93
CA ARG A 190 9.61 6.69 -12.57
C ARG A 190 10.29 8.06 -12.65
N LEU A 191 10.01 8.83 -13.70
CA LEU A 191 10.57 10.17 -13.90
C LEU A 191 10.04 11.17 -12.86
N SER A 192 8.75 11.13 -12.57
CA SER A 192 8.14 11.97 -11.53
C SER A 192 8.74 11.69 -10.15
N ASP A 193 8.93 10.42 -9.80
CA ASP A 193 9.56 10.01 -8.54
C ASP A 193 11.02 10.49 -8.45
N GLU A 194 11.79 10.38 -9.54
CA GLU A 194 13.18 10.85 -9.58
C GLU A 194 13.29 12.37 -9.39
N ILE A 195 12.36 13.13 -9.97
CA ILE A 195 12.34 14.60 -9.84
C ILE A 195 11.94 15.05 -8.43
N HIS A 196 10.96 14.40 -7.79
CA HIS A 196 10.43 14.86 -6.51
C HIS A 196 11.17 14.30 -5.29
N ASN A 197 11.69 13.08 -5.36
CA ASN A 197 12.20 12.37 -4.18
C ASN A 197 13.73 12.40 -4.05
N LYS A 198 14.46 13.03 -4.99
CA LYS A 198 15.93 13.11 -4.95
C LYS A 198 16.41 14.50 -4.52
N PRO A 199 17.53 14.59 -3.77
CA PRO A 199 18.09 15.87 -3.31
C PRO A 199 18.92 16.51 -4.42
N TRP A 200 18.27 17.28 -5.29
CA TRP A 200 18.94 18.00 -6.37
C TRP A 200 19.69 19.24 -5.85
N ALA A 201 20.99 19.32 -6.13
CA ALA A 201 21.79 20.54 -5.95
C ALA A 201 21.43 21.62 -6.97
N VAL A 202 21.04 21.22 -8.19
CA VAL A 202 20.48 22.12 -9.21
C VAL A 202 18.99 21.87 -9.34
N LYS A 203 18.17 22.89 -9.08
CA LYS A 203 16.71 22.76 -9.16
C LYS A 203 16.27 22.32 -10.57
N PRO A 204 15.47 21.24 -10.69
CA PRO A 204 14.87 20.84 -11.96
C PRO A 204 14.05 21.97 -12.60
N ASP A 205 14.02 22.03 -13.94
CA ASP A 205 13.23 23.03 -14.67
C ASP A 205 11.74 22.84 -14.36
N ARG A 206 11.12 23.92 -13.89
CA ARG A 206 9.69 24.00 -13.55
C ARG A 206 8.79 23.50 -14.68
N ARG A 207 9.15 23.71 -15.95
CA ARG A 207 8.36 23.24 -17.10
C ARG A 207 8.27 21.71 -17.18
N ILE A 208 9.34 21.01 -16.79
CA ILE A 208 9.38 19.54 -16.77
C ILE A 208 8.54 19.03 -15.60
N VAL A 209 8.72 19.63 -14.43
CA VAL A 209 7.97 19.31 -13.20
C VAL A 209 6.47 19.44 -13.46
N GLU A 210 6.01 20.61 -13.91
CA GLU A 210 4.58 20.87 -14.17
C GLU A 210 3.98 19.91 -15.20
N ARG A 211 4.75 19.52 -16.23
CA ARG A 211 4.30 18.56 -17.25
C ARG A 211 4.11 17.17 -16.67
N LEU A 212 5.08 16.67 -15.91
CA LEU A 212 5.01 15.35 -15.28
C LEU A 212 3.90 15.31 -14.22
N ASP A 213 3.74 16.37 -13.44
CA ASP A 213 2.67 16.49 -12.45
C ASP A 213 1.30 16.43 -13.09
N LYS A 214 1.09 17.18 -14.18
CA LYS A 214 -0.19 17.16 -14.91
C LYS A 214 -0.52 15.76 -15.44
N LEU A 215 0.47 15.02 -15.95
CA LEU A 215 0.27 13.65 -16.41
C LEU A 215 0.03 12.68 -15.26
N MET A 216 0.79 12.78 -14.18
CA MET A 216 0.59 11.96 -12.99
C MET A 216 -0.78 12.21 -12.37
N GLU A 217 -1.28 13.43 -12.40
CA GLU A 217 -2.63 13.78 -11.99
C GLU A 217 -3.69 13.11 -12.88
N GLN A 218 -3.49 13.09 -14.20
CA GLN A 218 -4.37 12.36 -15.11
C GLN A 218 -4.36 10.84 -14.83
N VAL A 219 -3.19 10.26 -14.60
CA VAL A 219 -3.05 8.84 -14.24
C VAL A 219 -3.74 8.55 -12.92
N ARG A 220 -3.56 9.39 -11.90
CA ARG A 220 -4.22 9.26 -10.60
C ARG A 220 -5.74 9.31 -10.73
N ARG A 221 -6.28 10.19 -11.58
CA ARG A 221 -7.72 10.25 -11.84
C ARG A 221 -8.23 8.97 -12.51
N MET A 222 -7.50 8.43 -13.48
CA MET A 222 -7.85 7.16 -14.12
C MET A 222 -7.80 5.98 -13.14
N ASP A 223 -6.76 5.90 -12.32
CA ASP A 223 -6.62 4.87 -11.30
C ASP A 223 -7.73 5.00 -10.23
N ALA A 224 -8.12 6.23 -9.86
CA ALA A 224 -9.23 6.47 -8.93
C ALA A 224 -10.56 5.94 -9.47
N VAL A 225 -10.86 6.12 -10.77
CA VAL A 225 -12.07 5.56 -11.40
C VAL A 225 -12.07 4.03 -11.34
N ARG A 226 -10.93 3.37 -11.60
CA ARG A 226 -10.83 1.91 -11.45
C ARG A 226 -11.08 1.44 -10.03
N VAL A 227 -10.55 2.17 -9.04
CA VAL A 227 -10.78 1.87 -7.62
C VAL A 227 -12.26 2.03 -7.25
N VAL A 228 -12.90 3.12 -7.72
CA VAL A 228 -14.33 3.36 -7.53
C VAL A 228 -15.16 2.20 -8.10
N ASN A 229 -14.88 1.74 -9.33
CA ASN A 229 -15.61 0.62 -9.94
C ASN A 229 -15.47 -0.67 -9.12
N LYS A 230 -14.25 -1.00 -8.69
CA LYS A 230 -14.00 -2.17 -7.83
C LYS A 230 -14.76 -2.07 -6.50
N LEU A 231 -14.79 -0.88 -5.89
CA LEU A 231 -15.53 -0.66 -4.64
C LEU A 231 -17.05 -0.74 -4.86
N THR A 232 -17.56 -0.30 -6.02
CA THR A 232 -18.98 -0.48 -6.38
C THR A 232 -19.35 -1.95 -6.46
N GLU A 233 -18.52 -2.80 -7.08
CA GLU A 233 -18.72 -4.25 -7.11
C GLU A 233 -18.72 -4.86 -5.71
N GLN A 234 -17.78 -4.45 -4.86
CA GLN A 234 -17.70 -4.92 -3.47
C GLN A 234 -18.90 -4.45 -2.62
N LEU A 235 -19.39 -3.23 -2.84
CA LEU A 235 -20.60 -2.71 -2.20
C LEU A 235 -21.84 -3.51 -2.60
N ARG A 236 -21.95 -3.90 -3.87
CA ARG A 236 -23.02 -4.79 -4.35
C ARG A 236 -22.97 -6.14 -3.64
N ALA A 237 -21.80 -6.76 -3.58
CA ALA A 237 -21.63 -8.02 -2.87
C ALA A 237 -21.92 -7.91 -1.36
N ALA A 238 -21.51 -6.81 -0.71
CA ALA A 238 -21.80 -6.58 0.70
C ALA A 238 -23.31 -6.45 0.96
N LYS A 239 -24.04 -5.78 0.06
CA LYS A 239 -25.51 -5.68 0.11
C LYS A 239 -26.18 -7.04 -0.09
N GLU A 240 -25.77 -7.82 -1.08
CA GLU A 240 -26.32 -9.15 -1.35
C GLU A 240 -26.15 -10.10 -0.17
N ASN A 241 -25.03 -9.98 0.54
CA ASN A 241 -24.75 -10.77 1.75
C ASN A 241 -25.33 -10.16 3.04
N GLY A 242 -26.04 -9.02 2.97
CA GLY A 242 -26.61 -8.35 4.14
C GLY A 242 -25.59 -7.82 5.14
N ASN A 243 -24.33 -7.64 4.75
CA ASN A 243 -23.26 -7.22 5.66
C ASN A 243 -23.19 -5.69 5.77
N GLY A 244 -24.04 -5.12 6.63
CA GLY A 244 -24.14 -3.67 6.84
C GLY A 244 -22.84 -3.02 7.33
N SER A 245 -22.08 -3.69 8.19
CA SER A 245 -20.80 -3.15 8.71
C SER A 245 -19.77 -3.00 7.61
N LEU A 246 -19.56 -4.05 6.81
CA LEU A 246 -18.63 -4.00 5.68
C LEU A 246 -19.07 -2.98 4.64
N ALA A 247 -20.38 -2.86 4.39
CA ALA A 247 -20.91 -1.90 3.45
C ALA A 247 -20.64 -0.44 3.86
N ARG A 248 -20.73 -0.12 5.17
CA ARG A 248 -20.38 1.21 5.70
C ARG A 248 -18.90 1.54 5.48
N ASP A 249 -18.01 0.59 5.76
CA ASP A 249 -16.56 0.77 5.58
C ASP A 249 -16.21 0.94 4.09
N LEU A 250 -16.81 0.14 3.21
CA LEU A 250 -16.63 0.24 1.77
C LEU A 250 -17.20 1.55 1.21
N ALA A 251 -18.33 2.03 1.73
CA ALA A 251 -18.93 3.30 1.33
C ALA A 251 -18.01 4.49 1.65
N SER A 252 -17.40 4.50 2.84
CA SER A 252 -16.42 5.52 3.21
C SER A 252 -15.19 5.50 2.29
N GLN A 253 -14.66 4.31 1.96
CA GLN A 253 -13.56 4.16 1.01
C GLN A 253 -13.96 4.61 -0.40
N TRP A 254 -15.19 4.31 -0.81
CA TRP A 254 -15.74 4.69 -2.10
C TRP A 254 -15.82 6.22 -2.22
N GLU A 255 -16.35 6.91 -1.21
CA GLU A 255 -16.42 8.37 -1.18
C GLU A 255 -15.04 9.03 -1.23
N ALA A 256 -14.07 8.47 -0.50
CA ALA A 256 -12.69 8.96 -0.50
C ALA A 256 -11.99 8.77 -1.86
N ALA A 257 -12.29 7.68 -2.57
CA ALA A 257 -11.80 7.45 -3.93
C ALA A 257 -12.52 8.36 -4.94
N ALA A 258 -13.83 8.50 -4.83
CA ALA A 258 -14.68 9.33 -5.67
C ALA A 258 -14.26 10.81 -5.64
N ALA A 259 -13.83 11.33 -4.49
CA ALA A 259 -13.32 12.70 -4.35
C ALA A 259 -12.08 13.00 -5.22
N LYS A 260 -11.36 11.96 -5.66
CA LYS A 260 -10.16 12.04 -6.51
C LYS A 260 -10.46 11.81 -8.00
N CYS A 261 -11.68 11.41 -8.33
CA CYS A 261 -12.11 11.17 -9.70
C CYS A 261 -12.47 12.46 -10.43
N ASP A 262 -12.36 12.43 -11.76
CA ASP A 262 -13.00 13.43 -12.60
C ASP A 262 -14.51 13.24 -12.56
N GLN A 263 -15.20 14.19 -11.91
CA GLN A 263 -16.65 14.16 -11.73
C GLN A 263 -17.42 14.25 -13.05
N THR A 264 -16.78 14.65 -14.15
CA THR A 264 -17.42 14.75 -15.47
C THR A 264 -17.25 13.50 -16.33
N SER A 265 -16.48 12.51 -15.87
CA SER A 265 -16.24 11.28 -16.61
C SER A 265 -17.47 10.38 -16.65
N ASP A 266 -17.84 9.91 -17.84
CA ASP A 266 -18.94 8.94 -18.04
C ASP A 266 -18.78 7.69 -17.17
N ALA A 267 -17.56 7.14 -17.11
CA ALA A 267 -17.25 5.96 -16.29
C ALA A 267 -17.47 6.20 -14.79
N PHE A 268 -17.23 7.42 -14.31
CA PHE A 268 -17.52 7.77 -12.91
C PHE A 268 -19.03 7.95 -12.68
N GLN A 269 -19.76 8.56 -13.62
CA GLN A 269 -21.20 8.72 -13.51
C GLN A 269 -21.92 7.36 -13.49
N GLU A 270 -21.51 6.43 -14.35
CA GLU A 270 -22.04 5.06 -14.37
C GLU A 270 -21.82 4.36 -13.02
N ALA A 271 -20.59 4.42 -12.49
CA ALA A 271 -20.26 3.82 -11.20
C ALA A 271 -21.05 4.44 -10.02
N LYS A 272 -21.32 5.75 -10.09
CA LYS A 272 -22.11 6.48 -9.10
C LYS A 272 -23.59 6.06 -9.16
N ASP A 273 -24.15 5.93 -10.35
CA ASP A 273 -25.53 5.50 -10.55
C ASP A 273 -25.71 4.05 -10.10
N GLU A 274 -24.73 3.18 -10.38
CA GLU A 274 -24.70 1.80 -9.88
C GLU A 274 -24.60 1.71 -8.36
N ALA A 275 -23.82 2.58 -7.72
CA ALA A 275 -23.63 2.57 -6.26
C ALA A 275 -24.84 3.17 -5.49
N ALA A 276 -25.62 4.05 -6.12
CA ALA A 276 -26.76 4.72 -5.51
C ALA A 276 -27.75 3.80 -4.75
N PRO A 277 -28.19 2.64 -5.28
CA PRO A 277 -29.04 1.71 -4.53
C PRO A 277 -28.37 1.08 -3.31
N MET A 278 -27.04 0.99 -3.23
CA MET A 278 -26.31 0.49 -2.06
C MET A 278 -26.25 1.57 -0.98
N PHE A 279 -25.96 2.82 -1.36
CA PHE A 279 -25.99 3.95 -0.41
C PHE A 279 -27.38 4.17 0.19
N ARG A 280 -28.46 4.02 -0.60
CA ARG A 280 -29.84 4.06 -0.05
C ARG A 280 -30.09 2.96 0.97
N TRP A 281 -29.64 1.74 0.68
CA TRP A 281 -29.78 0.62 1.60
C TRP A 281 -28.97 0.81 2.90
N ILE A 282 -27.74 1.33 2.81
CA ILE A 282 -26.93 1.67 3.99
C ILE A 282 -27.64 2.72 4.86
N ARG A 283 -28.28 3.72 4.25
CA ARG A 283 -29.08 4.72 4.99
C ARG A 283 -30.26 4.07 5.71
N GLN A 284 -31.01 3.20 5.03
CA GLN A 284 -32.13 2.46 5.63
C GLN A 284 -31.69 1.58 6.80
N LEU A 285 -30.51 0.94 6.71
CA LEU A 285 -29.94 0.22 7.84
C LEU A 285 -29.68 1.14 9.03
N GLY A 286 -29.11 2.32 8.79
CA GLY A 286 -28.87 3.31 9.83
C GLY A 286 -30.14 3.84 10.48
N GLU A 287 -31.19 4.11 9.69
CA GLU A 287 -32.51 4.51 10.20
C GLU A 287 -33.12 3.41 11.07
N LYS A 288 -33.09 2.16 10.60
CA LYS A 288 -33.59 1.01 11.38
C LYS A 288 -32.80 0.75 12.67
N GLU A 289 -31.47 0.83 12.61
CA GLU A 289 -30.61 0.69 13.80
C GLU A 289 -30.91 1.81 14.83
N GLU A 290 -31.24 3.02 14.37
CA GLU A 290 -31.63 4.14 15.23
C GLU A 290 -33.00 3.90 15.87
N GLU A 291 -34.01 3.50 15.09
CA GLU A 291 -35.35 3.16 15.59
C GLU A 291 -35.29 2.02 16.61
N GLU A 292 -34.52 0.97 16.35
CA GLU A 292 -34.25 -0.13 17.29
C GLU A 292 -33.66 0.39 18.61
N ARG A 293 -32.74 1.36 18.52
CA ARG A 293 -32.09 1.97 19.69
C ARG A 293 -33.06 2.85 20.49
N GLU A 294 -33.89 3.64 19.81
CA GLU A 294 -34.93 4.46 20.44
C GLU A 294 -35.97 3.60 21.15
N PHE A 295 -36.48 2.57 20.46
CA PHE A 295 -37.40 1.59 21.04
C PHE A 295 -36.78 0.93 22.28
N ALA A 296 -35.54 0.43 22.18
CA ALA A 296 -34.84 -0.17 23.32
C ALA A 296 -34.69 0.80 24.50
N ASN A 297 -34.53 2.10 24.24
CA ASN A 297 -34.46 3.13 25.27
C ASN A 297 -35.83 3.40 25.91
N GLU A 298 -36.91 3.45 25.13
CA GLU A 298 -38.28 3.57 25.66
C GLU A 298 -38.67 2.33 26.48
N VAL A 299 -38.31 1.12 26.04
CA VAL A 299 -38.52 -0.12 26.81
C VAL A 299 -37.79 -0.04 28.16
N LYS A 300 -36.55 0.45 28.19
CA LYS A 300 -35.80 0.66 29.45
C LYS A 300 -36.50 1.69 30.36
N LYS A 301 -37.02 2.79 29.81
CA LYS A 301 -37.78 3.80 30.58
C LYS A 301 -39.05 3.19 31.16
N PHE A 302 -39.81 2.43 30.36
CA PHE A 302 -41.02 1.76 30.79
C PHE A 302 -40.74 0.72 31.89
N GLN A 303 -39.72 -0.12 31.72
CA GLN A 303 -39.27 -1.06 32.75
C GLN A 303 -38.91 -0.36 34.07
N LYS A 304 -38.29 0.83 34.02
CA LYS A 304 -37.94 1.61 35.21
C LYS A 304 -39.20 2.11 35.94
N VAL A 305 -40.21 2.57 35.20
CA VAL A 305 -41.51 3.00 35.75
C VAL A 305 -42.27 1.82 36.36
N LEU A 306 -42.29 0.67 35.69
CA LEU A 306 -42.95 -0.54 36.22
C LEU A 306 -42.34 -1.01 37.56
N ARG A 307 -41.03 -0.81 37.77
CA ARG A 307 -40.33 -1.16 39.02
C ARG A 307 -40.52 -0.12 40.14
N SER A 308 -40.90 1.11 39.81
CA SER A 308 -40.97 2.17 40.81
C SER A 308 -42.29 2.11 41.60
N PRO A 309 -42.24 2.05 42.93
CA PRO A 309 -43.45 2.04 43.75
C PRO A 309 -44.22 3.36 43.73
N SER A 310 -43.58 4.47 43.33
CA SER A 310 -44.18 5.81 43.27
C SER A 310 -44.80 6.17 41.92
N SER A 311 -44.72 5.29 40.92
CA SER A 311 -45.26 5.55 39.58
C SER A 311 -46.78 5.54 39.58
N THR A 312 -47.39 6.49 38.86
CA THR A 312 -48.85 6.61 38.75
C THR A 312 -49.39 5.82 37.55
N MET A 313 -50.66 5.40 37.60
CA MET A 313 -51.30 4.70 36.48
C MET A 313 -51.28 5.51 35.16
N PRO A 314 -51.55 6.83 35.15
CA PRO A 314 -51.40 7.65 33.96
C PRO A 314 -49.99 7.60 33.34
N ASP A 315 -48.94 7.56 34.16
CA ASP A 315 -47.56 7.48 33.66
C ASP A 315 -47.26 6.12 33.01
N ILE A 316 -47.85 5.05 33.54
CA ILE A 316 -47.70 3.69 33.01
C ILE A 316 -48.41 3.59 31.66
N TYR A 317 -49.67 4.01 31.55
CA TYR A 317 -50.41 3.98 30.29
C TYR A 317 -49.74 4.84 29.21
N ARG A 318 -49.33 6.08 29.54
CA ARG A 318 -48.65 6.96 28.57
C ARG A 318 -47.40 6.34 27.97
N LEU A 319 -46.60 5.62 28.77
CA LEU A 319 -45.38 4.97 28.28
C LEU A 319 -45.66 3.67 27.53
N TYR A 320 -46.76 2.99 27.86
CA TYR A 320 -47.23 1.83 27.13
C TYR A 320 -47.76 2.24 25.74
N ASP A 321 -48.61 3.27 25.67
CA ASP A 321 -49.13 3.82 24.41
C ASP A 321 -47.98 4.27 23.48
N ARG A 322 -46.93 4.89 24.04
CA ARG A 322 -45.73 5.27 23.28
C ARG A 322 -44.95 4.08 22.73
N LEU A 323 -44.97 2.93 23.41
CA LEU A 323 -44.34 1.72 22.88
C LEU A 323 -45.18 1.09 21.77
N GLU A 324 -46.51 1.22 21.81
CA GLU A 324 -47.40 0.78 20.73
C GLU A 324 -47.31 1.65 19.47
N GLU A 325 -46.81 2.89 19.55
CA GLU A 325 -46.51 3.73 18.38
C GLU A 325 -45.42 3.12 17.47
N TYR A 326 -44.61 2.19 17.97
CA TYR A 326 -43.57 1.49 17.21
C TYR A 326 -44.12 0.21 16.55
N GLU A 327 -44.79 0.34 15.39
CA GLU A 327 -45.48 -0.76 14.69
C GLU A 327 -44.57 -1.95 14.31
N ASP A 328 -43.29 -1.70 14.03
CA ASP A 328 -42.32 -2.71 13.59
C ASP A 328 -41.62 -3.46 14.74
N PHE A 329 -41.92 -3.13 16.01
CA PHE A 329 -41.21 -3.66 17.17
C PHE A 329 -42.14 -4.28 18.22
N GLU A 330 -41.86 -5.53 18.57
CA GLU A 330 -42.61 -6.23 19.61
C GLU A 330 -42.09 -5.88 21.01
N ILE A 331 -43.01 -5.53 21.92
CA ILE A 331 -42.69 -5.32 23.34
C ILE A 331 -42.28 -6.66 23.96
N PRO A 332 -41.11 -6.77 24.61
CA PRO A 332 -40.66 -8.04 25.16
C PRO A 332 -41.64 -8.63 26.20
N ASP A 333 -41.95 -9.93 26.11
CA ASP A 333 -42.91 -10.62 26.99
C ASP A 333 -42.67 -10.39 28.48
N ALA A 334 -41.40 -10.40 28.89
CA ALA A 334 -41.01 -10.17 30.28
C ALA A 334 -41.41 -8.77 30.81
N VAL A 335 -41.59 -7.79 29.90
CA VAL A 335 -42.08 -6.44 30.19
C VAL A 335 -43.59 -6.41 30.22
N LEU A 336 -44.26 -7.07 29.26
CA LEU A 336 -45.72 -7.21 29.21
C LEU A 336 -46.27 -7.90 30.47
N SER A 337 -45.69 -9.04 30.88
CA SER A 337 -46.12 -9.74 32.10
C SER A 337 -45.97 -8.87 33.35
N LYS A 338 -44.95 -8.00 33.41
CA LYS A 338 -44.75 -7.07 34.53
C LYS A 338 -45.77 -5.93 34.51
N TYR A 339 -46.16 -5.47 33.32
CA TYR A 339 -47.20 -4.48 33.13
C TYR A 339 -48.56 -5.01 33.59
N GLU A 340 -48.95 -6.20 33.14
CA GLU A 340 -50.21 -6.86 33.53
C GLU A 340 -50.29 -7.07 35.05
N ALA A 341 -49.22 -7.58 35.66
CA ALA A 341 -49.14 -7.75 37.10
C ALA A 341 -49.31 -6.41 37.85
N ARG A 342 -48.72 -5.34 37.33
CA ARG A 342 -48.80 -4.01 37.93
C ARG A 342 -50.20 -3.43 37.84
N ILE A 343 -50.89 -3.58 36.70
CA ILE A 343 -52.29 -3.17 36.55
C ILE A 343 -53.18 -3.92 37.55
N ALA A 344 -53.04 -5.24 37.63
CA ALA A 344 -53.83 -6.07 38.54
C ALA A 344 -53.62 -5.66 40.01
N ASP A 345 -52.40 -5.27 40.39
CA ASP A 345 -52.11 -4.74 41.73
C ASP A 345 -52.78 -3.39 41.99
N PHE A 346 -52.78 -2.49 41.00
CA PHE A 346 -53.46 -1.20 41.12
C PHE A 346 -54.98 -1.35 41.25
N GLU A 347 -55.60 -2.24 40.47
CA GLU A 347 -57.04 -2.54 40.58
C GLU A 347 -57.39 -3.13 41.95
N LYS A 348 -56.58 -4.07 42.45
CA LYS A 348 -56.74 -4.63 43.80
C LYS A 348 -56.61 -3.55 44.87
N GLN A 349 -55.65 -2.63 44.75
CA GLN A 349 -55.49 -1.52 45.70
C GLN A 349 -56.66 -0.55 45.65
N GLN A 350 -57.17 -0.23 44.46
CA GLN A 350 -58.32 0.65 44.31
C GLN A 350 -59.59 0.02 44.89
N ASN A 351 -59.81 -1.28 44.67
CA ASN A 351 -60.92 -2.03 45.25
C ASN A 351 -60.81 -2.13 46.78
N LYS A 352 -59.61 -2.37 47.33
CA LYS A 352 -59.37 -2.32 48.78
C LYS A 352 -59.65 -0.94 49.37
N LYS A 353 -59.22 0.14 48.70
CA LYS A 353 -59.52 1.51 49.14
C LYS A 353 -61.03 1.79 49.12
N LYS A 354 -61.75 1.40 48.06
CA LYS A 354 -63.22 1.50 47.99
C LYS A 354 -63.90 0.70 49.11
N MET A 355 -63.40 -0.48 49.42
CA MET A 355 -63.94 -1.32 50.49
C MET A 355 -63.65 -0.74 51.89
N MET A 356 -62.48 -0.14 52.09
CA MET A 356 -62.14 0.56 53.35
C MET A 356 -62.92 1.87 53.52
N THR A 357 -63.18 2.63 52.45
CA THR A 357 -64.02 3.83 52.57
C THR A 357 -65.48 3.47 52.85
N ILE A 358 -66.01 2.41 52.22
CA ILE A 358 -67.36 1.90 52.52
C ILE A 358 -67.42 1.34 53.95
N GLY A 359 -66.40 0.59 54.39
CA GLY A 359 -66.30 0.08 55.76
C GLY A 359 -66.18 1.19 56.81
N GLY A 360 -65.40 2.24 56.52
CA GLY A 360 -65.26 3.41 57.40
C GLY A 360 -66.54 4.23 57.53
N VAL A 361 -67.31 4.38 56.45
CA VAL A 361 -68.64 5.01 56.50
C VAL A 361 -69.63 4.14 57.27
N ALA A 362 -69.61 2.81 57.08
CA ALA A 362 -70.49 1.90 57.83
C ALA A 362 -70.20 1.90 59.34
N VAL A 363 -68.92 1.91 59.74
CA VAL A 363 -68.52 2.03 61.16
C VAL A 363 -68.86 3.41 61.72
N GLY A 364 -68.69 4.48 60.94
CA GLY A 364 -69.10 5.84 61.34
C GLY A 364 -70.61 5.94 61.57
N VAL A 365 -71.44 5.36 60.69
CA VAL A 365 -72.90 5.33 60.84
C VAL A 365 -73.32 4.48 62.04
N LEU A 366 -72.67 3.33 62.27
CA LEU A 366 -72.93 2.50 63.46
C LEU A 366 -72.56 3.23 64.76
N LEU A 367 -71.44 3.95 64.81
CA LEU A 367 -71.05 4.75 65.97
C LEU A 367 -72.06 5.86 66.25
N VAL A 368 -72.55 6.55 65.21
CA VAL A 368 -73.60 7.58 65.37
C VAL A 368 -74.91 6.98 65.86
N LEU A 369 -75.30 5.80 65.37
CA LEU A 369 -76.51 5.10 65.83
C LEU A 369 -76.39 4.59 67.27
N VAL A 370 -75.22 4.10 67.68
CA VAL A 370 -74.96 3.68 69.06
C VAL A 370 -74.97 4.88 70.01
N ILE A 371 -74.36 6.00 69.61
CA ILE A 371 -74.41 7.24 70.40
C ILE A 371 -75.86 7.75 70.50
N ALA A 372 -76.62 7.73 69.41
CA ALA A 372 -78.02 8.13 69.42
C ALA A 372 -78.88 7.22 70.32
N TRP A 373 -78.62 5.91 70.33
CA TRP A 373 -79.32 4.96 71.19
C TRP A 373 -79.04 5.22 72.68
N ILE A 374 -77.79 5.48 73.06
CA ILE A 374 -77.39 5.83 74.43
C ILE A 374 -77.98 7.17 74.91
N VAL A 375 -78.28 8.09 73.99
CA VAL A 375 -78.91 9.38 74.35
C VAL A 375 -80.42 9.26 74.51
N ILE A 376 -81.05 8.29 73.85
CA ILE A 376 -82.52 8.11 73.83
C ILE A 376 -82.99 7.16 74.95
N PHE A 377 -82.18 6.19 75.35
CA PHE A 377 -82.44 5.22 76.41
C PHE A 377 -81.43 5.37 77.55
#